data_AF-A0A852JY78-F1
#
_entry.id   AF-A0A852JY78-F1
#
_cell.length_a   1.000
_cell.length_b   1.000
_cell.length_c   1.000
_cell.angle_alpha   90.00
_cell.angle_beta   90.00
_cell.angle_gamma   90.00
#
_symmetry.space_group_name_H-M   'P 1'
#
loop_
_entity.id
_entity.type
_entity.pdbx_description
1 polymer ?
#
loop_
_entity_poly.entity_id
_entity_poly.type
_entity_poly.pdbx_seq_one_letter_code
_entity_poly.pdbx_strand_id
1 'polypeptide(L)'
;SHQEATEKEVERILRILQTHFENDRVFASPANTPISFFDFVIDPNSFARTVENMFHVSFLARDGLAQIKLDEDEMPIIEPVKLSQGGEEDSRAAARNQVVISLDQKEWK
;
A
#
# COMPACT_ATOMS: atom_id res chain seq x y z
N SER A 1 -16.78 -17.37 -4.92
CA SER A 1 -15.70 -18.23 -4.35
C SER A 1 -14.90 -17.43 -3.32
N HIS A 2 -14.15 -18.04 -2.39
CA HIS A 2 -13.29 -17.27 -1.45
C HIS A 2 -12.24 -16.42 -2.19
N GLN A 3 -11.69 -16.93 -3.29
CA GLN A 3 -10.74 -16.21 -4.14
C GLN A 3 -11.34 -14.92 -4.72
N GLU A 4 -12.59 -14.98 -5.18
CA GLU A 4 -13.33 -13.83 -5.72
C GLU A 4 -13.57 -12.73 -4.65
N ALA A 5 -13.70 -13.12 -3.37
CA ALA A 5 -13.80 -12.15 -2.27
C ALA A 5 -12.45 -11.45 -2.03
N THR A 6 -11.34 -12.19 -2.06
CA THR A 6 -9.99 -11.62 -1.94
C THR A 6 -9.68 -10.64 -3.08
N GLU A 7 -10.03 -10.98 -4.33
CA GLU A 7 -9.82 -10.10 -5.48
C GLU A 7 -10.58 -8.77 -5.34
N LYS A 8 -11.84 -8.82 -4.89
CA LYS A 8 -12.65 -7.60 -4.63
C LYS A 8 -12.04 -6.72 -3.55
N GLU A 9 -11.50 -7.31 -2.48
CA GLU A 9 -10.85 -6.53 -1.42
C GLU A 9 -9.54 -5.90 -1.89
N VAL A 10 -8.74 -6.61 -2.68
CA VAL A 10 -7.51 -6.05 -3.29
C VAL A 10 -7.85 -4.87 -4.20
N GLU A 11 -8.87 -5.00 -5.05
CA GLU A 11 -9.35 -3.88 -5.89
C GLU A 11 -9.87 -2.71 -5.05
N ARG A 12 -10.61 -2.98 -3.98
CA ARG A 12 -11.13 -1.94 -3.07
C ARG A 12 -9.97 -1.17 -2.42
N ILE A 13 -8.97 -1.87 -1.90
CA ILE A 13 -7.80 -1.27 -1.24
C ILE A 13 -7.00 -0.44 -2.24
N LEU A 14 -6.79 -0.92 -3.48
CA LEU A 14 -6.12 -0.16 -4.52
C LEU A 14 -6.86 1.15 -4.84
N ARG A 15 -8.19 1.12 -4.96
CA ARG A 15 -9.00 2.32 -5.21
C ARG A 15 -8.87 3.33 -4.08
N ILE A 16 -8.85 2.87 -2.82
CA ILE A 16 -8.66 3.76 -1.66
C ILE A 16 -7.28 4.42 -1.71
N LEU A 17 -6.23 3.63 -1.96
CA LEU A 17 -4.87 4.14 -2.11
C LEU A 17 -4.78 5.20 -3.20
N GLN A 18 -5.31 4.91 -4.40
CA GLN A 18 -5.31 5.84 -5.52
C GLN A 18 -6.10 7.12 -5.23
N THR A 19 -7.31 6.99 -4.66
CA THR A 19 -8.19 8.12 -4.36
C THR A 19 -7.54 9.08 -3.37
N HIS A 20 -6.85 8.57 -2.34
CA HIS A 20 -6.14 9.40 -1.38
C HIS A 20 -5.02 10.21 -2.07
N PHE A 21 -4.25 9.57 -2.95
CA PHE A 21 -3.18 10.24 -3.71
C PHE A 21 -3.67 11.23 -4.77
N GLU A 22 -4.86 11.00 -5.36
CA GLU A 22 -5.47 11.89 -6.34
C GLU A 22 -6.09 13.13 -5.68
N ASN A 23 -6.78 12.96 -4.55
CA ASN A 23 -7.40 14.07 -3.81
C ASN A 23 -6.35 15.06 -3.30
N ASP A 24 -5.18 14.58 -2.86
CA ASP A 24 -4.08 15.43 -2.41
C ASP A 24 -3.53 16.34 -3.52
N ARG A 25 -3.68 15.95 -4.80
CA ARG A 25 -3.27 16.80 -5.94
C ARG A 25 -4.22 17.96 -6.20
N VAL A 26 -5.47 17.87 -5.78
CA VAL A 26 -6.51 18.87 -6.07
C VAL A 26 -6.50 20.02 -5.04
N PHE A 27 -6.12 19.75 -3.79
CA PHE A 27 -6.28 20.70 -2.68
C PHE A 27 -5.06 21.57 -2.33
N ALA A 28 -4.02 21.63 -3.19
CA ALA A 28 -2.82 22.45 -2.97
C ALA A 28 -2.10 22.20 -1.60
N SER A 29 -2.37 21.05 -0.98
CA SER A 29 -1.48 20.46 0.03
C SER A 29 -0.15 20.11 -0.65
N PRO A 30 0.98 19.95 0.07
CA PRO A 30 2.23 19.54 -0.56
C PRO A 30 1.94 18.31 -1.42
N ALA A 31 2.14 18.46 -2.73
CA ALA A 31 1.82 17.40 -3.67
C ALA A 31 2.52 16.12 -3.18
N ASN A 32 1.76 15.03 -3.07
CA ASN A 32 2.32 13.71 -2.81
C ASN A 32 2.72 13.44 -1.35
N THR A 33 1.86 13.81 -0.37
CA THR A 33 2.04 13.38 1.02
C THR A 33 2.06 11.85 1.07
N PRO A 34 3.18 11.23 1.47
CA PRO A 34 3.23 9.79 1.57
C PRO A 34 2.30 9.29 2.68
N ILE A 35 1.56 8.21 2.41
CA ILE A 35 0.67 7.60 3.41
C ILE A 35 1.50 6.66 4.27
N SER A 36 1.46 6.82 5.59
CA SER A 36 2.01 5.85 6.53
C SER A 36 1.40 4.47 6.25
N PHE A 37 2.24 3.46 6.06
CA PHE A 37 1.79 2.09 5.82
C PHE A 37 0.91 1.59 6.97
N PHE A 38 1.27 1.93 8.21
CA PHE A 38 0.52 1.52 9.39
C PHE A 38 -0.87 2.16 9.43
N ASP A 39 -0.98 3.46 9.16
CA ASP A 39 -2.27 4.16 9.12
C ASP A 39 -3.18 3.60 8.02
N PHE A 40 -2.59 3.08 6.94
CA PHE A 40 -3.32 2.50 5.83
C PHE A 40 -3.89 1.10 6.12
N VAL A 41 -3.14 0.26 6.86
CA VAL A 41 -3.53 -1.15 7.08
C VAL A 41 -4.17 -1.41 8.44
N ILE A 42 -3.96 -0.55 9.45
CA ILE A 42 -4.48 -0.76 10.80
C ILE A 42 -6.00 -0.57 10.82
N ASP A 43 -6.70 -1.61 11.28
CA ASP A 43 -8.05 -1.49 11.80
C ASP A 43 -7.96 -1.36 13.33
N PRO A 44 -8.43 -0.26 13.94
CA PRO A 44 -8.29 -0.02 15.39
C PRO A 44 -9.19 -0.93 16.23
N ASN A 45 -10.10 -1.67 15.60
CA ASN A 45 -11.09 -2.53 16.26
C ASN A 45 -10.86 -4.02 15.99
N SER A 46 -9.93 -4.40 15.11
CA SER A 46 -9.61 -5.81 14.83
C SER A 46 -8.20 -6.02 14.30
N PHE A 47 -7.41 -6.72 15.11
CA PHE A 47 -6.12 -7.25 14.70
C PHE A 47 -6.21 -8.16 13.47
N ALA A 48 -7.24 -9.03 13.41
CA ALA A 48 -7.42 -9.94 12.28
C ALA A 48 -7.63 -9.17 10.97
N ARG A 49 -8.44 -8.10 11.00
CA ARG A 49 -8.63 -7.23 9.82
C ARG A 49 -7.36 -6.47 9.45
N THR A 50 -6.54 -6.08 10.44
CA THR A 50 -5.22 -5.49 10.17
C THR A 50 -4.31 -6.46 9.42
N VAL A 51 -4.26 -7.72 9.85
CA VAL A 51 -3.48 -8.77 9.16
C VAL A 51 -4.05 -9.04 7.75
N GLU A 52 -5.37 -9.07 7.59
CA GLU A 52 -6.02 -9.20 6.27
C GLU A 52 -5.67 -8.02 5.34
N ASN A 53 -5.71 -6.79 5.85
CA ASN A 53 -5.31 -5.60 5.08
C ASN A 53 -3.84 -5.69 4.64
N MET A 54 -2.93 -6.08 5.55
CA MET A 54 -1.51 -6.31 5.21
C MET A 54 -1.36 -7.39 4.13
N PHE A 55 -2.12 -8.48 4.23
CA PHE A 55 -2.13 -9.54 3.24
C PHE A 55 -2.61 -9.04 1.88
N HIS A 56 -3.67 -8.23 1.81
CA HIS A 56 -4.15 -7.65 0.56
C HIS A 56 -3.14 -6.67 -0.06
N VAL A 57 -2.50 -5.82 0.75
CA VAL A 57 -1.44 -4.92 0.28
C VAL A 57 -0.25 -5.71 -0.28
N SER A 58 0.06 -6.89 0.26
CA SER A 58 1.13 -7.74 -0.28
C SER A 58 0.87 -8.16 -1.74
N PHE A 59 -0.39 -8.33 -2.15
CA PHE A 59 -0.74 -8.57 -3.55
C PHE A 59 -0.50 -7.33 -4.41
N LEU A 60 -0.87 -6.14 -3.93
CA LEU A 60 -0.62 -4.89 -4.64
C LEU A 60 0.88 -4.66 -4.87
N ALA A 61 1.70 -4.94 -3.85
CA ALA A 61 3.15 -4.85 -3.95
C ALA A 61 3.74 -5.90 -4.91
N ARG A 62 3.29 -7.15 -4.81
CA ARG A 62 3.70 -8.24 -5.71
C ARG A 62 3.37 -7.94 -7.16
N ASP A 63 2.20 -7.37 -7.42
CA ASP A 63 1.68 -7.11 -8.77
C ASP A 63 2.15 -5.75 -9.32
N GLY A 64 2.99 -5.01 -8.57
CA GLY A 64 3.57 -3.74 -8.98
C GLY A 64 2.55 -2.59 -9.06
N LEU A 65 1.44 -2.70 -8.33
CA LEU A 65 0.38 -1.70 -8.25
C LEU A 65 0.60 -0.70 -7.11
N ALA A 66 1.33 -1.12 -6.06
CA ALA A 66 1.77 -0.27 -4.96
C ALA A 66 3.24 -0.52 -4.63
N GLN A 67 3.92 0.49 -4.09
CA GLN A 67 5.28 0.39 -3.57
C GLN A 67 5.28 0.78 -2.08
N ILE A 68 6.06 0.04 -1.30
CA ILE A 68 6.38 0.37 0.10
C ILE A 68 7.84 0.80 0.15
N LYS A 69 8.12 1.95 0.76
CA LYS A 69 9.47 2.48 0.98
C LYS A 69 9.56 3.11 2.37
N LEU A 70 10.76 3.44 2.80
CA LEU A 70 10.96 4.21 4.03
C LEU A 70 11.02 5.70 3.69
N ASP A 71 10.43 6.54 4.53
CA ASP A 71 10.59 7.99 4.47
C ASP A 71 11.88 8.45 5.17
N GLU A 72 12.02 9.76 5.37
CA GLU A 72 13.21 10.37 5.99
C GLU A 72 13.39 9.96 7.46
N ASP A 73 12.30 9.57 8.14
CA ASP A 73 12.29 9.12 9.53
C ASP A 73 12.40 7.59 9.65
N GLU A 74 12.76 6.91 8.56
CA GLU A 74 12.81 5.44 8.45
C GLU A 74 11.43 4.77 8.69
N MET A 75 10.33 5.50 8.51
CA MET A 75 8.99 4.97 8.69
C MET A 75 8.43 4.42 7.36
N PRO A 76 7.76 3.27 7.37
CA PRO A 76 7.22 2.67 6.15
C PRO A 76 6.04 3.49 5.63
N ILE A 77 6.13 3.87 4.36
CA ILE A 77 5.11 4.58 3.61
C ILE A 77 4.69 3.78 2.37
N ILE A 78 3.42 3.93 1.96
CA ILE A 78 2.85 3.26 0.79
C ILE A 78 2.41 4.29 -0.26
N GLU A 79 2.72 4.01 -1.53
CA GLU A 79 2.31 4.82 -2.68
C GLU A 79 1.85 3.97 -3.87
N PRO A 80 0.89 4.43 -4.68
CA PRO A 80 0.53 3.77 -5.92
C PRO A 80 1.65 3.91 -6.95
N VAL A 81 1.95 2.83 -7.68
CA VAL A 81 2.94 2.87 -8.76
C VAL A 81 2.33 3.58 -9.97
N LYS A 82 2.99 4.64 -10.47
CA LYS A 82 2.60 5.29 -11.73
C LYS A 82 3.01 4.41 -12.90
N LEU A 83 2.06 4.00 -13.74
CA LEU A 83 2.36 3.40 -15.04
C LEU A 83 2.99 4.47 -15.94
N SER A 84 4.32 4.58 -15.96
CA SER A 84 5.02 5.36 -16.99
C SER A 84 4.88 4.64 -18.33
N GLN A 85 4.39 5.34 -19.37
CA GLN A 85 4.18 4.83 -20.73
C GLN A 85 5.47 4.44 -21.50
N GLY A 86 6.54 4.02 -20.82
CA GLY A 86 7.80 3.64 -21.45
C GLY A 86 8.44 2.45 -20.74
N GLY A 87 8.50 1.31 -21.43
CA GLY A 87 9.35 0.17 -21.08
C GLY A 87 8.77 -0.76 -20.01
N GLU A 88 7.93 -1.71 -20.44
CA GLU A 88 7.32 -2.74 -19.58
C GLU A 88 8.31 -3.76 -19.00
N GLU A 89 9.60 -3.70 -19.34
CA GLU A 89 10.59 -4.73 -19.00
C GLU A 89 11.71 -4.26 -18.05
N ASP A 90 12.17 -3.00 -18.10
CA ASP A 90 13.23 -2.52 -17.19
C ASP A 90 12.73 -2.21 -15.77
N SER A 91 11.44 -1.91 -15.63
CA SER A 91 10.82 -1.47 -14.37
C SER A 91 10.51 -2.62 -13.40
N ARG A 92 10.35 -3.85 -13.89
CA ARG A 92 10.02 -5.02 -13.04
C ARG A 92 11.21 -5.51 -12.21
N ALA A 93 12.43 -5.25 -12.65
CA ALA A 93 13.66 -5.69 -11.99
C ALA A 93 14.26 -4.63 -11.04
N ALA A 94 14.02 -3.34 -11.28
CA ALA A 94 14.82 -2.26 -10.70
C ALA A 94 14.55 -1.95 -9.21
N ALA A 95 13.45 -2.41 -8.62
CA ALA A 95 13.22 -2.23 -7.19
C ALA A 95 12.14 -3.17 -6.67
N ARG A 96 12.42 -4.48 -6.60
CA ARG A 96 11.64 -5.36 -5.73
C ARG A 96 12.02 -5.03 -4.28
N ASN A 97 11.61 -3.86 -3.80
CA ASN A 97 11.81 -3.42 -2.43
C ASN A 97 10.98 -4.35 -1.54
N GLN A 98 11.65 -5.38 -1.01
CA GLN A 98 11.06 -6.29 -0.05
C GLN A 98 11.17 -5.63 1.33
N VAL A 99 10.03 -5.27 1.90
CA VAL A 99 9.94 -4.76 3.26
C VAL A 99 9.43 -5.88 4.15
N VAL A 100 10.14 -6.14 5.25
CA VAL A 100 9.71 -7.08 6.29
C VAL A 100 9.17 -6.26 7.44
N ILE A 101 7.88 -6.44 7.76
CA ILE A 101 7.20 -5.71 8.83
C ILE A 101 6.78 -6.74 9.88
N SER A 102 7.16 -6.49 11.14
CA SER A 102 6.70 -7.27 12.28
C SER A 102 5.62 -6.47 13.01
N LEU A 103 4.53 -7.13 13.36
CA LEU A 103 3.46 -6.55 14.16
C LEU A 103 2.84 -7.66 15.01
N ASP A 104 2.92 -7.52 16.32
CA ASP A 104 2.19 -8.38 17.24
C ASP A 104 0.90 -7.72 17.78
N GLN A 105 0.01 -8.53 18.37
CA GLN A 105 -1.29 -8.04 18.86
C GLN A 105 -1.16 -7.03 20.01
N LYS A 106 -0.05 -7.05 20.76
CA LYS A 106 0.20 -6.10 21.84
C LYS A 106 0.69 -4.77 21.28
N GLU A 107 1.54 -4.79 20.25
CA GLU A 107 2.01 -3.60 19.52
C GLU A 107 0.88 -2.93 18.72
N TRP A 108 -0.07 -3.70 18.20
CA TRP A 108 -1.24 -3.19 17.50
C TRP A 108 -2.21 -2.41 18.40
N LYS A 109 -2.23 -2.67 19.71
CA LYS A 109 -3.13 -2.02 20.69
C LYS A 109 -2.55 -0.73 21.24
#